data_AF-A0A9P0T6B1-F1
#
_entry.id   AF-A0A9P0T6B1-F1
#
_cell.length_a   1.000
_cell.length_b   1.000
_cell.length_c   1.000
_cell.angle_alpha   90.00
_cell.angle_beta   90.00
_cell.angle_gamma   90.00
#
_symmetry.space_group_name_H-M   'P 1'
#
loop_
_entity.id
_entity.type
_entity.pdbx_description
1 polymer ?
#
loop_
_entity_poly.entity_id
_entity_poly.type
_entity_poly.pdbx_seq_one_letter_code
_entity_poly.pdbx_strand_id
1 'polypeptide(L)'
;MPHVLIKLTDYKKKNKVDQNMGSWQSSLWGGNPDEVNPTSGLTKREIRAVQKSWAPVYANQLATGTELLKRLFRAHPQTLDFFKMVKKLPEDEYNTNIQFKAHVINLMSALNQAVVNLHQPEVVAVMMNKLGESHGRRKIQESHFHDLKGVIVNMFIEVLHLDDATLGAWGKTVEFWYKHIFQTLTPNQST
;
A
#
# COMPACT_ATOMS: atom_id res chain seq x y z
N MET A 1 -1.39 -33.50 -16.38
CA MET A 1 -1.83 -32.96 -15.08
C MET A 1 -0.94 -33.56 -14.00
N PRO A 2 -0.11 -32.77 -13.29
CA PRO A 2 0.33 -33.18 -11.97
C PRO A 2 -0.09 -32.17 -10.91
N HIS A 3 -0.80 -32.69 -9.91
CA HIS A 3 -1.19 -31.99 -8.70
C HIS A 3 0.02 -31.57 -7.88
N VAL A 4 0.08 -30.29 -7.56
CA VAL A 4 1.05 -29.70 -6.63
C VAL A 4 0.56 -29.97 -5.20
N LEU A 5 1.02 -31.06 -4.59
CA LEU A 5 0.96 -31.25 -3.14
C LEU A 5 2.08 -30.42 -2.49
N ILE A 6 1.76 -29.19 -2.09
CA ILE A 6 2.61 -28.43 -1.15
C ILE A 6 2.50 -29.14 0.20
N LYS A 7 3.59 -29.76 0.66
CA LYS A 7 3.62 -30.46 1.94
C LYS A 7 3.45 -29.43 3.07
N LEU A 8 2.63 -29.73 4.07
CA LEU A 8 2.41 -28.92 5.28
C LEU A 8 3.72 -28.49 5.99
N THR A 9 4.79 -29.26 5.79
CA THR A 9 6.14 -28.96 6.26
C THR A 9 6.75 -27.73 5.59
N ASP A 10 6.49 -27.50 4.32
CA ASP A 10 7.03 -26.36 3.56
C ASP A 10 6.32 -25.05 3.94
N TYR A 11 5.01 -25.13 4.22
CA TYR A 11 4.23 -24.01 4.75
C TYR A 11 4.70 -23.59 6.15
N LYS A 12 4.93 -24.55 7.06
CA LYS A 12 5.49 -24.26 8.40
C LYS A 12 6.91 -23.68 8.32
N LYS A 13 7.75 -24.15 7.39
CA LYS A 13 9.12 -23.66 7.24
C LYS A 13 9.17 -22.23 6.69
N LYS A 14 8.33 -21.91 5.70
CA LYS A 14 8.20 -20.56 5.15
C LYS A 14 7.67 -19.56 6.19
N ASN A 15 6.60 -19.92 6.92
CA ASN A 15 6.09 -19.10 8.03
C ASN A 15 7.12 -18.89 9.14
N LYS A 16 7.96 -19.89 9.45
CA LYS A 16 9.01 -19.75 10.48
C LYS A 16 10.15 -18.84 10.02
N VAL A 17 10.49 -18.86 8.73
CA VAL A 17 11.47 -17.94 8.12
C VAL A 17 10.92 -16.52 8.05
N ASP A 18 9.65 -16.34 7.65
CA ASP A 18 8.99 -15.02 7.59
C ASP A 18 8.79 -14.42 8.99
N GLN A 19 8.44 -15.24 9.99
CA GLN A 19 8.42 -14.84 11.40
C GLN A 19 9.83 -14.49 11.92
N ASN A 20 10.88 -15.22 11.53
CA ASN A 20 12.25 -14.87 11.89
C ASN A 20 12.72 -13.58 11.21
N MET A 21 12.34 -13.33 9.96
CA MET A 21 12.67 -12.09 9.24
C MET A 21 12.01 -10.87 9.90
N GLY A 22 10.75 -11.01 10.34
CA GLY A 22 10.08 -9.99 11.15
C GLY A 22 10.65 -9.85 12.57
N SER A 23 11.12 -10.96 13.16
CA SER A 23 11.73 -10.98 14.49
C SER A 23 13.12 -10.32 14.53
N TRP A 24 13.97 -10.56 13.53
CA TRP A 24 15.31 -9.96 13.43
C TRP A 24 15.26 -8.44 13.22
N GLN A 25 14.24 -7.95 12.51
CA GLN A 25 14.00 -6.50 12.39
C GLN A 25 13.50 -5.89 13.72
N SER A 26 12.80 -6.66 14.55
CA SER A 26 12.16 -6.18 15.79
C SER A 26 13.12 -6.02 16.98
N SER A 27 14.24 -6.74 17.00
CA SER A 27 15.23 -6.73 18.08
C SER A 27 16.18 -5.51 18.05
N LEU A 28 16.11 -4.67 17.01
CA LEU A 28 17.07 -3.58 16.79
C LEU A 28 16.56 -2.19 17.21
N TRP A 29 15.29 -2.05 17.58
CA TRP A 29 14.68 -0.77 17.91
C TRP A 29 14.32 -0.69 19.40
N GLY A 30 15.33 -0.47 20.25
CA GLY A 30 15.12 -0.15 21.66
C GLY A 30 14.26 1.12 21.86
N GLY A 31 13.77 1.32 23.09
CA GLY A 31 12.98 2.50 23.49
C GLY A 31 11.48 2.23 23.67
N ASN A 32 10.75 3.25 24.12
CA ASN A 32 9.33 3.14 24.47
C ASN A 32 8.47 2.80 23.23
N PRO A 33 7.70 1.69 23.22
CA PRO A 33 6.87 1.30 22.09
C PRO A 33 5.71 2.26 21.80
N ASP A 34 5.32 3.06 22.79
CA ASP A 34 4.19 4.00 22.75
C ASP A 34 4.64 5.46 22.57
N GLU A 35 5.95 5.69 22.42
CA GLU A 35 6.48 7.00 22.05
C GLU A 35 6.02 7.36 20.63
N VAL A 36 5.40 8.54 20.51
CA VAL A 36 4.90 9.08 19.24
C VAL A 36 6.05 9.71 18.48
N ASN A 37 6.30 9.23 17.26
CA ASN A 37 7.26 9.89 16.38
C ASN A 37 6.70 11.26 15.92
N PRO A 38 7.43 12.37 16.08
CA PRO A 38 6.92 13.70 15.74
C PRO A 38 6.74 13.94 14.24
N THR A 39 7.46 13.21 13.40
CA THR A 39 7.39 13.33 11.93
C THR A 39 6.14 12.65 11.38
N SER A 40 5.87 11.41 11.82
CA SER A 40 4.75 10.60 11.30
C SER A 40 3.50 10.57 12.17
N GLY A 41 3.60 10.93 13.45
CA GLY A 41 2.51 10.78 14.44
C GLY A 41 2.24 9.32 14.84
N LEU A 42 3.06 8.38 14.37
CA LEU A 42 2.93 6.95 14.66
C LEU A 42 3.83 6.53 15.82
N THR A 43 3.33 5.63 16.65
CA THR A 43 4.14 4.89 17.63
C THR A 43 4.80 3.66 17.00
N LYS A 44 5.83 3.10 17.66
CA LYS A 44 6.45 1.85 17.21
C LYS A 44 5.44 0.68 17.22
N ARG A 45 4.46 0.70 18.14
CA ARG A 45 3.39 -0.30 18.20
C ARG A 45 2.48 -0.21 16.97
N GLU A 46 2.07 1.00 16.60
CA GLU A 46 1.23 1.25 15.43
C GLU A 46 1.95 0.86 14.13
N ILE A 47 3.23 1.21 13.98
CA ILE A 47 4.05 0.80 12.84
C ILE A 47 4.06 -0.74 12.69
N ARG A 48 4.28 -1.47 13.80
CA ARG A 48 4.27 -2.95 13.78
C ARG A 48 2.90 -3.51 13.40
N ALA A 49 1.80 -2.91 13.87
CA ALA A 49 0.45 -3.34 13.53
C ALA A 49 0.16 -3.16 12.03
N VAL A 50 0.55 -2.02 11.46
CA VAL A 50 0.45 -1.74 10.02
C VAL A 50 1.29 -2.73 9.20
N GLN A 51 2.56 -2.93 9.57
CA GLN A 51 3.45 -3.85 8.87
C GLN A 51 2.95 -5.31 8.92
N LYS A 52 2.47 -5.75 10.08
CA LYS A 52 1.94 -7.11 10.26
C LYS A 52 0.66 -7.32 9.45
N SER A 53 -0.25 -6.36 9.45
CA SER A 53 -1.51 -6.44 8.69
C SER A 53 -1.30 -6.30 7.17
N TRP A 54 -0.26 -5.59 6.74
CA TRP A 54 0.11 -5.47 5.33
C TRP A 54 0.76 -6.73 4.74
N ALA A 55 1.51 -7.50 5.54
CA ALA A 55 2.24 -8.68 5.06
C ALA A 55 1.40 -9.66 4.20
N PRO A 56 0.18 -10.08 4.60
CA PRO A 56 -0.65 -10.96 3.77
C PRO A 56 -1.17 -10.29 2.48
N VAL A 57 -1.39 -8.97 2.48
CA VAL A 57 -1.78 -8.19 1.30
C VAL A 57 -0.69 -8.29 0.22
N TYR A 58 0.56 -8.06 0.62
CA TYR A 58 1.69 -8.04 -0.28
C TYR A 58 2.13 -9.45 -0.73
N ALA A 59 1.91 -10.48 0.10
CA ALA A 59 2.20 -11.87 -0.26
C ALA A 59 1.52 -12.32 -1.57
N ASN A 60 0.35 -11.74 -1.89
CA ASN A 60 -0.40 -11.96 -3.14
C ASN A 60 -0.52 -10.68 -3.98
N GLN A 61 0.51 -9.83 -3.99
CA GLN A 61 0.45 -8.46 -4.52
C GLN A 61 -0.25 -8.29 -5.87
N LEU A 62 -0.02 -9.17 -6.85
CA LEU A 62 -0.64 -9.02 -8.18
C LEU A 62 -2.16 -9.21 -8.11
N ALA A 63 -2.62 -10.26 -7.43
CA ALA A 63 -4.05 -10.51 -7.28
C ALA A 63 -4.71 -9.40 -6.44
N THR A 64 -4.08 -9.05 -5.31
CA THR A 64 -4.60 -8.04 -4.40
C THR A 64 -4.64 -6.65 -5.01
N GLY A 65 -3.57 -6.26 -5.72
CA GLY A 65 -3.49 -4.95 -6.38
C GLY A 65 -4.40 -4.85 -7.61
N THR A 66 -4.61 -5.95 -8.35
CA THR A 66 -5.64 -5.97 -9.41
C THR A 66 -7.03 -5.77 -8.81
N GLU A 67 -7.38 -6.47 -7.73
CA GLU A 67 -8.68 -6.31 -7.08
C GLU A 67 -8.86 -4.89 -6.52
N LEU A 68 -7.82 -4.30 -5.94
CA LEU A 68 -7.82 -2.90 -5.51
C LEU A 68 -8.18 -1.95 -6.66
N LEU A 69 -7.50 -2.06 -7.81
CA LEU A 69 -7.79 -1.18 -8.96
C LEU A 69 -9.16 -1.45 -9.57
N LYS A 70 -9.63 -2.71 -9.61
CA LYS A 70 -10.99 -3.04 -10.04
C LYS A 70 -12.04 -2.37 -9.16
N ARG A 71 -11.88 -2.45 -7.84
CA ARG A 71 -12.77 -1.77 -6.88
C ARG A 71 -12.74 -0.25 -7.08
N LEU A 72 -11.57 0.33 -7.33
CA LEU A 72 -11.44 1.74 -7.68
C LEU A 72 -12.22 2.10 -8.94
N PHE A 73 -12.08 1.35 -10.03
CA PHE A 73 -12.78 1.64 -11.29
C PHE A 73 -14.29 1.42 -11.19
N ARG A 74 -14.76 0.48 -10.37
CA ARG A 74 -16.19 0.27 -10.10
C ARG A 74 -16.79 1.41 -9.28
N ALA A 75 -16.11 1.83 -8.21
CA ALA A 75 -16.60 2.87 -7.30
C ALA A 75 -16.44 4.28 -7.89
N HIS A 76 -15.39 4.50 -8.68
CA HIS A 76 -15.00 5.79 -9.24
C HIS A 76 -14.62 5.64 -10.73
N PRO A 77 -15.59 5.41 -11.64
CA PRO A 77 -15.32 5.09 -13.04
C PRO A 77 -14.46 6.11 -13.79
N GLN A 78 -14.52 7.38 -13.41
CA GLN A 78 -13.68 8.45 -13.96
C GLN A 78 -12.17 8.17 -13.82
N THR A 79 -11.77 7.39 -12.81
CA THR A 79 -10.35 7.08 -12.58
C THR A 79 -9.78 6.16 -13.66
N LEU A 80 -10.61 5.39 -14.37
CA LEU A 80 -10.19 4.52 -15.47
C LEU A 80 -9.58 5.33 -16.64
N ASP A 81 -9.91 6.62 -16.77
CA ASP A 81 -9.36 7.50 -17.80
C ASP A 81 -7.84 7.68 -17.71
N PHE A 82 -7.27 7.52 -16.52
CA PHE A 82 -5.83 7.54 -16.30
C PHE A 82 -5.13 6.25 -16.73
N PHE A 83 -5.89 5.17 -16.96
CA PHE A 83 -5.40 3.82 -17.27
C PHE A 83 -5.68 3.43 -18.73
N LYS A 84 -5.13 4.22 -19.66
CA LYS A 84 -5.33 4.06 -21.12
C LYS A 84 -5.08 2.64 -21.65
N MET A 85 -4.19 1.88 -21.01
CA MET A 85 -3.86 0.50 -21.40
C MET A 85 -5.02 -0.49 -21.23
N VAL A 86 -5.98 -0.21 -20.34
CA VAL A 86 -7.12 -1.09 -20.03
C VAL A 86 -8.48 -0.43 -20.21
N LYS A 87 -8.54 0.89 -20.42
CA LYS A 87 -9.80 1.66 -20.54
C LYS A 87 -10.84 1.07 -21.52
N LYS A 88 -10.39 0.43 -22.60
CA LYS A 88 -11.26 -0.15 -23.64
C LYS A 88 -11.46 -1.67 -23.50
N LEU A 89 -10.85 -2.30 -22.50
CA LEU A 89 -10.97 -3.73 -22.25
C LEU A 89 -12.11 -3.98 -21.26
N PRO A 90 -12.81 -5.11 -21.37
CA PRO A 90 -13.69 -5.56 -20.30
C PRO A 90 -12.85 -5.92 -19.06
N GLU A 91 -13.46 -5.83 -17.89
CA GLU A 91 -12.75 -5.88 -16.61
C GLU A 91 -12.12 -7.25 -16.31
N ASP A 92 -12.71 -8.33 -16.81
CA ASP A 92 -12.18 -9.69 -16.75
C ASP A 92 -10.92 -9.86 -17.60
N GLU A 93 -10.73 -9.04 -18.64
CA GLU A 93 -9.55 -9.04 -19.49
C GLU A 93 -8.38 -8.20 -18.97
N TYR A 94 -8.53 -7.40 -17.91
CA TYR A 94 -7.44 -6.55 -17.40
C TYR A 94 -6.16 -7.33 -17.08
N ASN A 95 -6.31 -8.53 -16.52
CA ASN A 95 -5.18 -9.42 -16.21
C ASN A 95 -4.52 -10.05 -17.45
N THR A 96 -5.06 -9.87 -18.65
CA THR A 96 -4.37 -10.29 -19.88
C THR A 96 -3.36 -9.24 -20.35
N ASN A 97 -3.56 -7.96 -19.97
CA ASN A 97 -2.71 -6.85 -20.37
C ASN A 97 -1.42 -6.79 -19.54
N ILE A 98 -0.26 -6.97 -20.19
CA ILE A 98 1.05 -6.96 -19.52
C ILE A 98 1.42 -5.60 -18.93
N GLN A 99 1.03 -4.49 -19.56
CA GLN A 99 1.31 -3.15 -19.03
C GLN A 99 0.50 -2.88 -17.75
N PHE A 100 -0.75 -3.36 -17.70
CA PHE A 100 -1.57 -3.29 -16.50
C PHE A 100 -0.96 -4.10 -15.34
N LYS A 101 -0.53 -5.34 -15.61
CA LYS A 101 0.18 -6.17 -14.60
C LYS A 101 1.43 -5.45 -14.07
N ALA A 102 2.25 -4.89 -14.95
CA ALA A 102 3.43 -4.13 -14.54
C ALA A 102 3.06 -2.92 -13.68
N HIS A 103 1.97 -2.21 -14.04
CA HIS A 103 1.47 -1.11 -13.23
C HIS A 103 1.02 -1.56 -11.82
N VAL A 104 0.27 -2.66 -11.73
CA VAL A 104 -0.16 -3.24 -10.45
C VAL A 104 1.05 -3.60 -9.58
N ILE A 105 2.07 -4.26 -10.15
CA ILE A 105 3.29 -4.61 -9.42
C ILE A 105 4.00 -3.36 -8.91
N ASN A 106 4.12 -2.31 -9.74
CA ASN A 106 4.74 -1.05 -9.35
C ASN A 106 3.97 -0.33 -8.22
N LEU A 107 2.64 -0.31 -8.31
CA LEU A 107 1.76 0.25 -7.27
C LEU A 107 1.97 -0.47 -5.94
N MET A 108 1.87 -1.80 -5.95
CA MET A 108 2.00 -2.61 -4.73
C MET A 108 3.40 -2.56 -4.14
N SER A 109 4.43 -2.49 -5.00
CA SER A 109 5.81 -2.31 -4.56
C SER A 109 6.04 -0.96 -3.90
N ALA A 110 5.48 0.13 -4.44
CA ALA A 110 5.59 1.46 -3.86
C ALA A 110 4.92 1.55 -2.48
N LEU A 111 3.70 1.01 -2.36
CA LEU A 111 2.99 0.89 -1.07
C LEU A 111 3.80 0.05 -0.07
N ASN A 112 4.32 -1.09 -0.51
CA ASN A 112 5.12 -1.95 0.35
C ASN A 112 6.39 -1.27 0.85
N GLN A 113 7.13 -0.58 -0.03
CA GLN A 113 8.31 0.18 0.37
C GLN A 113 7.96 1.27 1.40
N ALA A 114 6.82 1.95 1.24
CA ALA A 114 6.38 2.95 2.21
C ALA A 114 6.07 2.31 3.57
N VAL A 115 5.37 1.16 3.59
CA VAL A 115 5.00 0.42 4.82
C VAL A 115 6.22 -0.12 5.57
N VAL A 116 7.12 -0.84 4.88
CA VAL A 116 8.27 -1.47 5.54
C VAL A 116 9.24 -0.43 6.10
N ASN A 117 9.29 0.76 5.50
CA ASN A 117 10.14 1.87 5.93
C ASN A 117 9.47 2.87 6.89
N LEU A 118 8.26 2.62 7.42
CA LEU A 118 7.60 3.53 8.37
C LEU A 118 8.41 3.83 9.64
N HIS A 119 9.39 2.99 9.97
CA HIS A 119 10.34 3.21 11.06
C HIS A 119 11.38 4.31 10.75
N GLN A 120 11.49 4.74 9.49
CA GLN A 120 12.31 5.84 8.98
C GLN A 120 11.39 6.88 8.31
N PRO A 121 10.61 7.64 9.09
CA PRO A 121 9.57 8.50 8.54
C PRO A 121 10.10 9.58 7.61
N GLU A 122 11.29 10.11 7.83
CA GLU A 122 11.93 11.09 6.94
C GLU A 122 12.18 10.49 5.53
N VAL A 123 12.56 9.21 5.46
CA VAL A 123 12.73 8.49 4.18
C VAL A 123 11.38 8.32 3.49
N VAL A 124 10.36 7.92 4.23
CA VAL A 124 9.00 7.74 3.68
C VAL A 124 8.43 9.08 3.20
N ALA A 125 8.66 10.19 3.91
CA ALA A 125 8.25 11.52 3.49
C ALA A 125 8.85 11.88 2.11
N VAL A 126 10.15 11.64 1.90
CA VAL A 126 10.81 11.85 0.60
C VAL A 126 10.20 10.95 -0.50
N MET A 127 9.88 9.69 -0.18
CA MET A 127 9.22 8.79 -1.14
C MET A 127 7.83 9.31 -1.53
N MET A 128 7.05 9.80 -0.58
CA MET A 128 5.71 10.34 -0.79
C MET A 128 5.74 11.65 -1.59
N ASN A 129 6.72 12.52 -1.34
CA ASN A 129 6.95 13.71 -2.17
C ASN A 129 7.24 13.32 -3.64
N LYS A 130 8.11 12.34 -3.89
CA LYS A 130 8.37 11.86 -5.26
C LYS A 130 7.13 11.25 -5.91
N LEU A 131 6.29 10.57 -5.13
CA LEU A 131 5.02 10.04 -5.59
C LEU A 131 4.07 11.18 -6.01
N GLY A 132 3.98 12.23 -5.18
CA GLY A 132 3.21 13.45 -5.46
C GLY A 132 3.64 14.10 -6.78
N GLU A 133 4.93 14.39 -6.96
CA GLU A 133 5.48 14.96 -8.20
C GLU A 133 5.13 14.11 -9.44
N SER A 134 5.24 12.80 -9.30
CA SER A 134 4.92 11.85 -10.36
C SER A 134 3.44 11.92 -10.75
N HIS A 135 2.54 11.94 -9.77
CA HIS A 135 1.09 12.00 -10.00
C HIS A 135 0.64 13.38 -10.49
N GLY A 136 1.28 14.45 -10.01
CA GLY A 136 1.05 15.82 -10.45
C GLY A 136 1.33 16.04 -11.94
N ARG A 137 2.42 15.45 -12.46
CA ARG A 137 2.73 15.45 -13.90
C ARG A 137 1.65 14.77 -14.74
N ARG A 138 0.89 13.84 -14.16
CA ARG A 138 -0.22 13.12 -14.80
C ARG A 138 -1.58 13.77 -14.54
N LYS A 139 -1.60 14.97 -13.93
CA LYS A 139 -2.80 15.75 -13.61
C LYS A 139 -3.77 15.01 -12.68
N ILE A 140 -3.23 14.15 -11.82
CA ILE A 140 -3.99 13.55 -10.72
C ILE A 140 -4.19 14.60 -9.63
N GLN A 141 -5.42 14.73 -9.15
CA GLN A 141 -5.83 15.67 -8.11
C GLN A 141 -5.97 14.96 -6.76
N GLU A 142 -5.99 15.72 -5.67
CA GLU A 142 -6.16 15.19 -4.30
C GLU A 142 -7.44 14.35 -4.17
N SER A 143 -8.53 14.74 -4.85
CA SER A 143 -9.78 13.99 -4.87
C SER A 143 -9.60 12.53 -5.32
N HIS A 144 -8.75 12.27 -6.31
CA HIS A 144 -8.47 10.89 -6.76
C HIS A 144 -7.72 10.07 -5.71
N PHE A 145 -6.90 10.70 -4.88
CA PHE A 145 -6.29 10.02 -3.73
C PHE A 145 -7.35 9.72 -2.68
N HIS A 146 -8.25 10.65 -2.37
CA HIS A 146 -9.36 10.39 -1.45
C HIS A 146 -10.29 9.27 -1.92
N ASP A 147 -10.58 9.18 -3.23
CA ASP A 147 -11.30 8.06 -3.85
C ASP A 147 -10.58 6.73 -3.55
N LEU A 148 -9.26 6.66 -3.77
CA LEU A 148 -8.45 5.49 -3.46
C LEU A 148 -8.43 5.16 -1.96
N LYS A 149 -8.37 6.16 -1.07
CA LYS A 149 -8.44 5.98 0.38
C LYS A 149 -9.72 5.24 0.78
N GLY A 150 -10.87 5.65 0.25
CA GLY A 150 -12.15 5.01 0.54
C GLY A 150 -12.14 3.52 0.17
N VAL A 151 -11.61 3.20 -1.01
CA VAL A 151 -11.50 1.82 -1.49
C VAL A 151 -10.54 0.98 -0.62
N ILE A 152 -9.39 1.52 -0.26
CA ILE A 152 -8.40 0.82 0.60
C ILE A 152 -9.00 0.54 1.98
N VAL A 153 -9.67 1.52 2.60
CA VAL A 153 -10.29 1.35 3.93
C VAL A 153 -11.36 0.26 3.88
N ASN A 154 -12.25 0.29 2.88
CA ASN A 154 -13.27 -0.76 2.72
C ASN A 154 -12.64 -2.13 2.55
N MET A 155 -11.57 -2.22 1.75
CA MET A 155 -10.85 -3.47 1.56
C MET A 155 -10.18 -3.96 2.85
N PHE A 156 -9.61 -3.09 3.68
CA PHE A 156 -9.04 -3.46 4.97
C PHE A 156 -10.09 -4.01 5.94
N ILE A 157 -11.29 -3.44 5.95
CA ILE A 157 -12.40 -3.90 6.79
C ILE A 157 -12.93 -5.26 6.28
N GLU A 158 -13.21 -5.37 4.98
CA GLU A 158 -13.87 -6.53 4.39
C GLU A 158 -12.95 -7.75 4.22
N VAL A 159 -11.68 -7.52 3.89
CA VAL A 159 -10.74 -8.60 3.50
C VAL A 159 -9.79 -8.96 4.63
N LEU A 160 -9.31 -7.96 5.38
CA LEU A 160 -8.32 -8.19 6.43
C LEU A 160 -8.93 -8.27 7.83
N HIS A 161 -10.19 -7.87 7.99
CA HIS A 161 -10.92 -7.87 9.26
C HIS A 161 -10.10 -7.22 10.40
N LEU A 162 -9.50 -6.07 10.09
CA LEU A 162 -8.66 -5.34 11.04
C LEU A 162 -9.48 -4.82 12.23
N ASP A 163 -8.90 -4.87 13.41
CA ASP A 163 -9.46 -4.25 14.61
C ASP A 163 -9.34 -2.71 14.56
N ASP A 164 -10.11 -2.03 15.42
CA ASP A 164 -10.18 -0.57 15.48
C ASP A 164 -8.80 0.07 15.72
N ALA A 165 -7.96 -0.58 16.53
CA ALA A 165 -6.62 -0.10 16.82
C ALA A 165 -5.73 -0.10 15.56
N THR A 166 -5.76 -1.18 14.79
CA THR A 166 -5.00 -1.32 13.54
C THR A 166 -5.57 -0.41 12.45
N LEU A 167 -6.90 -0.24 12.39
CA LEU A 167 -7.54 0.74 11.50
C LEU A 167 -7.12 2.16 11.84
N GLY A 168 -7.06 2.53 13.12
CA GLY A 168 -6.53 3.81 13.58
C GLY A 168 -5.07 4.05 13.18
N ALA A 169 -4.23 3.01 13.30
CA ALA A 169 -2.84 3.07 12.85
C ALA A 169 -2.72 3.27 11.32
N TRP A 170 -3.58 2.61 10.53
CA TRP A 170 -3.68 2.85 9.08
C TRP A 170 -4.18 4.26 8.75
N GLY A 171 -5.13 4.79 9.52
CA GLY A 171 -5.61 6.17 9.40
C GLY A 171 -4.45 7.16 9.49
N LYS A 172 -3.67 7.09 10.58
CA LYS A 172 -2.46 7.91 10.77
C LYS A 172 -1.43 7.71 9.65
N THR A 173 -1.23 6.47 9.22
CA THR A 173 -0.30 6.14 8.11
C THR A 173 -0.70 6.84 6.81
N VAL A 174 -1.97 6.75 6.43
CA VAL A 174 -2.47 7.38 5.20
C VAL A 174 -2.46 8.90 5.31
N GLU A 175 -2.81 9.47 6.48
CA GLU A 175 -2.70 10.91 6.74
C GLU A 175 -1.26 11.40 6.58
N PHE A 176 -0.30 10.69 7.17
CA PHE A 176 1.12 10.97 7.02
C PHE A 176 1.55 10.91 5.54
N TRP A 177 1.14 9.88 4.80
CA TRP A 177 1.45 9.78 3.38
C TRP A 177 0.84 10.92 2.57
N TYR A 178 -0.44 11.23 2.78
CA TYR A 178 -1.16 12.23 2.00
C TYR A 178 -0.64 13.64 2.26
N LYS A 179 -0.30 13.96 3.51
CA LYS A 179 0.40 15.20 3.85
C LYS A 179 1.61 15.44 2.93
N HIS A 180 2.43 14.43 2.70
CA HIS A 180 3.63 14.55 1.87
C HIS A 180 3.35 14.42 0.37
N ILE A 181 2.43 13.56 -0.06
CA ILE A 181 2.02 13.50 -1.47
C ILE A 181 1.48 14.86 -1.92
N PHE A 182 0.62 15.49 -1.12
CA PHE A 182 -0.08 16.72 -1.51
C PHE A 182 0.83 17.95 -1.50
N GLN A 183 1.91 17.95 -0.71
CA GLN A 183 2.95 18.98 -0.74
C GLN A 183 3.55 19.18 -2.14
N THR A 184 3.60 18.13 -2.96
CA THR A 184 4.24 18.17 -4.29
C THR A 184 3.30 17.76 -5.43
N LEU A 185 2.01 17.54 -5.13
CA LEU A 185 1.04 17.05 -6.12
C LEU A 185 0.67 18.11 -7.15
N THR A 186 0.48 19.35 -6.73
CA THR A 186 0.39 20.47 -7.66
C THR A 186 1.79 20.88 -8.10
N PRO A 187 2.10 20.88 -9.41
CA PRO A 187 3.33 21.50 -9.88
C PRO A 187 3.35 22.94 -9.38
N ASN A 188 4.43 23.37 -8.71
CA ASN A 188 4.63 24.79 -8.41
C ASN A 188 4.33 25.56 -9.69
N GLN A 189 3.29 26.38 -9.67
CA GLN A 189 3.13 27.40 -10.69
C GLN A 189 4.29 28.35 -10.43
N SER A 190 5.39 28.15 -11.14
CA SER A 190 6.48 29.11 -11.17
C SER A 190 5.87 30.44 -11.60
N THR A 191 5.72 31.34 -10.64
CA THR A 191 5.54 32.78 -10.84
C THR A 191 6.70 33.35 -11.64
#